data_AF-A0A1Z8U921-F1
#
_entry.id   AF-A0A1Z8U921-F1
#
_cell.length_a   1.000
_cell.length_b   1.000
_cell.length_c   1.000
_cell.angle_alpha   90.00
_cell.angle_beta   90.00
_cell.angle_gamma   90.00
#
_symmetry.space_group_name_H-M   'P 1'
#
loop_
_entity.id
_entity.type
_entity.pdbx_description
1 polymer ?
#
loop_
_entity_poly.entity_id
_entity_poly.type
_entity_poly.pdbx_seq_one_letter_code
_entity_poly.pdbx_strand_id
1 'polypeptide(L)' 'MLSPQKTLDTYYLEARRDLLEVAAMLDRYDEAVKRDGSKADDESKRESLLEAMNILSQSIHPEANRTEQMLIHFAKVS' A
#
# COMPACT_ATOMS: atom_id res chain seq x y z
N MET A 1 5.58 -9.35 -24.26
CA MET A 1 5.53 -9.18 -22.79
C MET A 1 6.70 -9.93 -22.17
N LEU A 2 7.19 -9.50 -21.01
CA LEU A 2 8.18 -10.28 -20.24
C LEU A 2 7.56 -11.60 -19.78
N SER A 3 8.37 -12.66 -19.64
CA SER A 3 7.91 -13.90 -19.00
C SER A 3 7.59 -13.65 -17.52
N PRO A 4 6.77 -14.50 -16.86
CA PRO A 4 6.46 -14.33 -15.44
C PRO A 4 7.69 -14.17 -14.55
N GLN A 5 8.71 -15.02 -14.76
CA GLN A 5 9.97 -14.94 -14.02
C GLN A 5 10.70 -13.61 -14.29
N LYS A 6 10.80 -13.19 -15.55
CA LYS A 6 11.49 -11.95 -15.91
C LYS A 6 10.75 -10.71 -15.39
N THR A 7 9.42 -10.75 -15.27
CA THR A 7 8.63 -9.71 -14.61
C THR A 7 9.01 -9.58 -13.13
N LEU A 8 9.10 -10.70 -12.40
CA LEU A 8 9.54 -10.68 -11.00
C LEU A 8 10.96 -10.14 -10.89
N ASP A 9 11.91 -10.68 -11.64
CA ASP A 9 13.31 -10.27 -11.55
C ASP A 9 13.52 -8.78 -11.88
N THR A 10 12.72 -8.23 -12.79
CA THR A 10 12.83 -6.82 -13.22
C THR A 10 12.25 -5.86 -12.17
N TYR A 11 11.11 -6.18 -11.57
CA TYR A 11 10.34 -5.21 -10.75
C TYR A 11 10.33 -5.51 -9.25
N TYR A 12 10.78 -6.69 -8.82
CA TYR A 12 10.69 -7.11 -7.41
C TYR A 12 11.40 -6.16 -6.44
N LEU A 13 12.60 -5.67 -6.79
CA LEU A 13 13.36 -4.80 -5.90
C LEU A 13 12.68 -3.44 -5.69
N GLU A 14 12.08 -2.89 -6.73
CA GLU A 14 11.33 -1.63 -6.65
C GLU A 14 10.06 -1.81 -5.81
N ALA A 15 9.25 -2.83 -6.13
CA ALA A 15 8.05 -3.15 -5.35
C ALA A 15 8.37 -3.42 -3.86
N ARG A 16 9.47 -4.13 -3.58
CA ARG A 16 9.94 -4.37 -2.21
C ARG A 16 10.30 -3.06 -1.51
N ARG A 17 11.01 -2.16 -2.19
CA ARG A 17 11.40 -0.87 -1.63
C ARG A 17 10.17 -0.02 -1.31
N ASP A 18 9.18 0.02 -2.19
CA ASP A 18 7.96 0.79 -1.96
C ASP A 18 7.14 0.24 -0.79
N LEU A 19 7.07 -1.08 -0.62
CA LEU A 19 6.44 -1.69 0.57
C LEU A 19 7.17 -1.33 1.87
N LEU A 20 8.52 -1.25 1.84
CA LEU A 20 9.30 -0.81 3.01
C LEU A 20 9.06 0.66 3.35
N GLU A 21 8.87 1.53 2.35
CA GLU A 21 8.53 2.93 2.58
C GLU A 21 7.13 3.08 3.21
N VAL A 22 6.16 2.28 2.78
CA VAL A 22 4.82 2.23 3.41
C VAL A 22 4.92 1.78 4.86
N ALA A 23 5.66 0.71 5.15
CA ALA A 23 5.87 0.23 6.51
C ALA A 23 6.54 1.31 7.39
N ALA A 24 7.60 1.94 6.88
CA ALA A 24 8.29 3.01 7.60
C ALA A 24 7.40 4.24 7.84
N MET A 25 6.43 4.53 6.97
CA MET A 25 5.44 5.58 7.20
C MET A 25 4.52 5.21 8.38
N LEU A 26 4.00 3.97 8.40
CA LEU A 26 3.14 3.48 9.48
C LEU A 26 3.86 3.46 10.83
N ASP A 27 5.13 3.01 10.86
CA ASP A 27 5.94 3.03 12.08
C ASP A 27 6.10 4.47 12.62
N ARG A 28 6.35 5.45 11.75
CA ARG A 28 6.46 6.86 12.14
C ARG A 28 5.15 7.41 12.69
N TYR A 29 4.01 6.99 12.12
CA TYR A 29 2.69 7.36 12.65
C TYR A 29 2.48 6.79 14.06
N ASP A 30 2.73 5.49 14.25
CA ASP A 30 2.55 4.84 15.54
C ASP A 30 3.45 5.46 16.62
N GLU A 31 4.70 5.81 16.29
CA GLU A 31 5.60 6.55 17.19
C GLU A 31 5.09 7.96 17.51
N ALA A 32 4.51 8.68 16.54
CA ALA A 32 3.90 9.98 16.79
C ALA A 32 2.69 9.87 17.75
N VAL A 33 1.82 8.88 17.55
CA VAL A 33 0.68 8.61 18.45
C VAL A 33 1.15 8.28 19.86
N LYS A 34 2.21 7.47 20.01
CA LYS A 34 2.80 7.17 21.33
C LYS A 34 3.33 8.42 22.02
N ARG A 35 3.98 9.32 21.27
CA ARG A 35 4.56 10.56 21.81
C ARG A 35 3.48 11.57 22.21
N ASP A 36 2.48 11.76 21.37
CA ASP A 36 1.49 12.82 21.53
C ASP A 36 0.30 12.36 22.41
N GLY A 37 0.15 11.04 22.60
CA GLY A 37 -0.88 10.44 23.47
C GLY A 37 -2.28 10.42 22.85
N SER A 38 -2.42 10.91 21.61
CA SER A 38 -3.65 10.92 20.84
C SER A 38 -3.39 10.51 19.39
N LYS A 39 -4.42 9.97 18.76
CA LYS A 39 -4.45 9.69 17.32
C LYS A 39 -4.61 10.99 16.53
N ALA A 40 -4.40 10.94 15.21
CA ALA A 40 -4.77 12.03 14.33
C ALA A 40 -6.29 12.26 14.34
N ASP A 41 -6.72 13.52 14.17
CA ASP A 41 -8.14 13.88 14.06
C ASP A 41 -8.80 13.26 12.81
N ASP A 42 -7.99 12.99 11.78
CA ASP A 42 -8.39 12.31 10.55
C ASP A 42 -7.40 11.18 10.23
N GLU A 43 -7.85 9.92 10.37
CA GLU A 43 -7.07 8.72 10.04
C GLU A 43 -7.36 8.20 8.61
N SER A 44 -8.16 8.89 7.80
CA SER A 44 -8.64 8.42 6.49
C SER A 44 -7.50 7.97 5.54
N LYS A 45 -6.39 8.72 5.51
CA LYS A 45 -5.21 8.38 4.70
C LYS A 45 -4.50 7.11 5.18
N ARG A 46 -4.42 6.91 6.49
CA ARG A 46 -3.85 5.70 7.09
C ARG A 46 -4.75 4.50 6.79
N GLU A 47 -6.04 4.64 7.03
CA GLU A 47 -7.04 3.60 6.77
C GLU A 47 -7.04 3.19 5.29
N SER A 48 -7.05 4.17 4.39
CA SER A 48 -6.98 3.93 2.94
C SER A 48 -5.75 3.15 2.51
N LEU A 49 -4.58 3.42 3.08
CA LEU A 49 -3.36 2.66 2.78
C LEU A 49 -3.43 1.22 3.30
N LEU A 50 -4.01 1.00 4.48
CA LEU A 50 -4.23 -0.34 5.02
C LEU A 50 -5.20 -1.14 4.14
N GLU A 51 -6.28 -0.51 3.68
CA GLU A 51 -7.25 -1.12 2.76
C GLU A 51 -6.62 -1.44 1.39
N ALA A 52 -5.78 -0.55 0.86
CA ALA A 52 -5.04 -0.76 -0.38
C ALA A 52 -4.14 -2.01 -0.29
N MET A 53 -3.41 -2.17 0.82
CA MET A 53 -2.60 -3.37 1.06
C MET A 53 -3.44 -4.65 1.15
N ASN A 54 -4.62 -4.58 1.76
CA ASN A 54 -5.53 -5.72 1.82
C ASN A 54 -5.96 -6.16 0.42
N ILE A 55 -6.33 -5.22 -0.47
CA ILE A 55 -6.67 -5.52 -1.87
C ILE A 55 -5.48 -6.16 -2.62
N LEU A 56 -4.27 -5.62 -2.43
CA LEU A 56 -3.06 -6.13 -3.08
C LEU A 56 -2.68 -7.54 -2.61
N SER A 57 -2.96 -7.88 -1.36
CA SER A 57 -2.60 -9.19 -0.76
C SER A 57 -3.43 -10.36 -1.26
N GLN A 58 -4.53 -10.12 -1.99
CA GLN A 58 -5.38 -11.17 -2.52
C GLN A 58 -4.63 -11.98 -3.61
N SER A 59 -4.50 -13.28 -3.39
CA SER A 59 -3.67 -14.20 -4.17
C SER A 59 -4.26 -14.55 -5.55
N ILE A 60 -5.58 -14.54 -5.69
CA ILE A 60 -6.29 -14.77 -6.94
C ILE A 60 -6.96 -13.47 -7.35
N HIS A 61 -6.50 -12.88 -8.46
CA HIS A 61 -7.24 -11.81 -9.13
C HIS A 61 -7.68 -12.33 -10.49
N PRO A 62 -8.99 -12.29 -10.80
CA PRO A 62 -9.51 -12.77 -12.08
C PRO A 62 -8.99 -11.94 -13.26
N GLU A 63 -8.58 -10.70 -13.02
CA GLU A 63 -8.05 -9.77 -14.03
C GLU A 63 -6.75 -9.10 -13.55
N ALA A 64 -5.86 -8.76 -14.48
CA ALA A 64 -4.62 -8.05 -14.19
C ALA A 64 -4.81 -6.52 -14.06
N ASN A 65 -5.81 -6.08 -13.27
CA ASN A 65 -6.22 -4.67 -13.15
C ASN A 65 -6.02 -4.06 -11.75
N ARG A 66 -5.12 -4.63 -10.94
CA ARG A 66 -4.85 -4.14 -9.57
C ARG A 66 -4.52 -2.64 -9.53
N THR A 67 -3.75 -2.12 -10.50
CA THR A 67 -3.44 -0.70 -10.58
C THR A 67 -4.69 0.18 -10.74
N GLU A 68 -5.64 -0.24 -11.57
CA GLU A 68 -6.91 0.47 -11.74
C GLU A 68 -7.75 0.43 -10.46
N GLN A 69 -7.83 -0.72 -9.80
CA GLN A 69 -8.50 -0.84 -8.51
C GLN A 69 -7.87 0.10 -7.46
N MET A 70 -6.53 0.24 -7.46
CA MET A 70 -5.84 1.18 -6.58
C MET A 70 -6.16 2.63 -6.90
N LEU A 71 -6.21 3.01 -8.18
CA LEU A 71 -6.57 4.37 -8.58
C LEU A 71 -8.00 4.72 -8.14
N ILE A 72 -8.96 3.82 -8.35
CA ILE A 72 -10.34 3.98 -7.91
C ILE A 72 -10.42 4.07 -6.38
N HIS A 73 -9.65 3.25 -5.68
CA HIS A 73 -9.59 3.26 -4.22
C HIS A 73 -9.08 4.59 -3.68
N PHE A 74 -7.93 5.05 -4.16
CA PHE A 74 -7.33 6.31 -3.70
C PHE A 74 -8.14 7.55 -4.09
N ALA A 75 -8.92 7.50 -5.18
CA ALA A 75 -9.80 8.60 -5.56
C ALA A 75 -10.93 8.88 -4.56
N LYS A 76 -11.20 7.95 -3.61
CA LYS A 76 -12.24 8.12 -2.58
C LYS A 76 -11.79 8.97 -1.39
N VAL A 77 -10.49 9.21 -1.25
CA VAL A 77 -9.89 9.94 -0.13
C VAL A 77 -9.47 11.32 -0.62
N SER A 78 -9.95 12.37 0.06
CA SER A 78 -9.71 13.78 -0.29
C SER A 78 -8.59 14.42 0.52
#